data_AF-A0A931XJE0-F1
#
_entry.id   AF-A0A931XJE0-F1
#
_cell.length_a   1.000
_cell.length_b   1.000
_cell.length_c   1.000
_cell.angle_alpha   90.00
_cell.angle_beta   90.00
_cell.angle_gamma   90.00
#
_symmetry.space_group_name_H-M   'P 1'
#
loop_
_entity.id
_entity.type
_entity.pdbx_description
1 polymer ?
#
loop_
_entity_poly.entity_id
_entity_poly.type
_entity_poly.pdbx_seq_one_letter_code
_entity_poly.pdbx_strand_id
1 'polypeptide(L)'
;MTLDLAALAAQLRGAQERLRGAQERRRTREQAAAEALALVRDRPLPLAVRARPGFSPPQALESLDRRVPVPAAPQRYSVVATDGSQIAPDPHGALLYYVINVGRVALHYGDARAHLDSRPTFTCAEDDLFASVEEQVETPDRRPQPERAGEHYARVRERRELLDEHLLATKRKVAEMRALVAFVREQRADAPLLALQDGSLIMTEHESLGRAGFVQPPLLRDYVAALRELVEEPVPVAGYISRPRSDIVAGLLRAAVCQHDDATWREGCRAEPAALCARLAGATDDEVVAAIGLQPGERSARFRSRWREARAGEPAMEIDFFFLHSGSEIARVQLPADLADDAALLDFTHAALMDQCRRGDGYPPALAEAHEQAIIRAGDRRAFVALVEDDLARLGLPASPSAKQRAKDRRAL
;
A
#
# COMPACT_ATOMS: atom_id res chain seq x y z
N MET A 1 -24.81 6.91 20.30
CA MET A 1 -24.36 8.32 20.25
C MET A 1 -24.63 8.84 18.85
N THR A 2 -25.43 9.88 18.70
CA THR A 2 -25.66 10.54 17.40
C THR A 2 -24.61 11.62 17.18
N LEU A 3 -24.02 11.66 15.99
CA LEU A 3 -23.07 12.68 15.57
C LEU A 3 -23.76 14.06 15.53
N ASP A 4 -23.22 15.07 16.21
CA ASP A 4 -23.76 16.43 16.18
C ASP A 4 -23.33 17.15 14.89
N LEU A 5 -24.19 17.09 13.88
CA LEU A 5 -23.96 17.72 12.58
C LEU A 5 -23.95 19.26 12.65
N ALA A 6 -24.63 19.86 13.61
CA ALA A 6 -24.67 21.32 13.75
C ALA A 6 -23.33 21.86 14.27
N ALA A 7 -22.74 21.16 15.25
CA ALA A 7 -21.39 21.45 15.73
C ALA A 7 -20.34 21.28 14.61
N LEU A 8 -20.45 20.23 13.79
CA LEU A 8 -19.54 20.03 12.64
C LEU A 8 -19.72 21.11 11.56
N ALA A 9 -20.95 21.53 11.28
CA ALA A 9 -21.22 22.59 10.29
C ALA A 9 -20.54 23.92 10.66
N ALA A 10 -20.47 24.25 11.95
CA ALA A 10 -19.74 25.43 12.42
C ALA A 10 -18.22 25.31 12.18
N GLN A 11 -17.64 24.13 12.45
CA GLN A 11 -16.23 23.86 12.20
C GLN A 11 -15.90 23.89 10.70
N LEU A 12 -16.80 23.39 9.84
CA LEU A 12 -16.64 23.42 8.38
C LEU A 12 -16.54 24.84 7.84
N ARG A 13 -17.32 25.80 8.37
CA ARG A 13 -17.19 27.21 7.98
C ARG A 13 -15.79 27.77 8.29
N GLY A 14 -15.25 27.48 9.47
CA GLY A 14 -13.86 27.85 9.81
C GLY A 14 -12.79 27.10 9.01
N ALA A 15 -13.12 26.01 8.32
CA ALA A 15 -12.20 25.30 7.44
C ALA A 15 -12.08 25.93 6.03
N GLN A 16 -13.05 26.76 5.60
CA GLN A 16 -13.11 27.31 4.25
C GLN A 16 -11.89 28.17 3.89
N GLU A 17 -11.40 28.99 4.81
CA GLU A 17 -10.19 29.81 4.60
C GLU A 17 -8.93 28.94 4.44
N ARG A 18 -8.81 27.89 5.26
CA ARG A 18 -7.70 26.93 5.15
C ARG A 18 -7.72 26.19 3.81
N LEU A 19 -8.92 25.86 3.31
CA LEU A 19 -9.11 25.23 2.00
C LEU A 19 -8.72 26.17 0.85
N ARG A 20 -9.11 27.45 0.91
CA ARG A 20 -8.68 28.46 -0.09
C ARG A 20 -7.16 28.60 -0.13
N GLY A 21 -6.52 28.73 1.04
CA GLY A 21 -5.06 28.77 1.12
C GLY A 21 -4.39 27.49 0.63
N ALA A 22 -5.02 26.32 0.81
CA ALA A 22 -4.53 25.06 0.26
C ALA A 22 -4.62 25.02 -1.27
N GLN A 23 -5.71 25.53 -1.86
CA GLN A 23 -5.87 25.63 -3.32
C GLN A 23 -4.83 26.55 -3.96
N GLU A 24 -4.52 27.69 -3.33
CA GLU A 24 -3.50 28.62 -3.83
C GLU A 24 -2.10 27.99 -3.77
N ARG A 25 -1.76 27.29 -2.68
CA ARG A 25 -0.52 26.51 -2.58
C ARG A 25 -0.45 25.43 -3.65
N ARG A 26 -1.56 24.71 -3.91
CA ARG A 26 -1.65 23.69 -4.96
C ARG A 26 -1.31 24.28 -6.33
N ARG A 27 -1.97 25.39 -6.72
CA ARG A 27 -1.69 26.09 -7.99
C ARG A 27 -0.24 26.53 -8.12
N THR A 28 0.33 27.06 -7.04
CA THR A 28 1.74 27.49 -7.01
C THR A 28 2.69 26.32 -7.26
N ARG A 29 2.39 25.15 -6.67
CA ARG A 29 3.17 23.91 -6.83
C ARG A 29 3.01 23.29 -8.21
N GLU A 30 1.80 23.26 -8.76
CA GLU A 30 1.55 22.81 -10.14
C GLU A 30 2.33 23.66 -11.14
N GLN A 31 2.30 24.99 -10.97
CA GLN A 31 3.08 25.89 -11.83
C GLN A 31 4.59 25.65 -11.69
N ALA A 32 5.09 25.48 -10.46
CA ALA A 32 6.49 25.16 -10.22
C ALA A 32 6.89 23.78 -10.80
N ALA A 33 5.99 22.80 -10.76
CA ALA A 33 6.19 21.49 -11.36
C ALA A 33 6.27 21.60 -12.89
N ALA A 34 5.40 22.38 -13.52
CA ALA A 34 5.46 22.64 -14.97
C ALA A 34 6.79 23.31 -15.38
N GLU A 35 7.22 24.35 -14.64
CA GLU A 35 8.50 25.03 -14.87
C GLU A 35 9.70 24.07 -14.69
N ALA A 36 9.68 23.24 -13.64
CA ALA A 36 10.73 22.26 -13.40
C ALA A 36 10.76 21.15 -14.45
N LEU A 37 9.61 20.61 -14.87
CA LEU A 37 9.51 19.62 -15.94
C LEU A 37 10.12 20.15 -17.25
N ALA A 38 9.83 21.41 -17.60
CA ALA A 38 10.42 22.05 -18.77
C ALA A 38 11.95 22.19 -18.66
N LEU A 39 12.47 22.51 -17.46
CA LEU A 39 13.90 22.68 -17.22
C LEU A 39 14.68 21.37 -17.32
N VAL A 40 14.09 20.24 -16.89
CA VAL A 40 14.77 18.94 -16.80
C VAL A 40 14.49 18.01 -17.98
N ARG A 41 13.63 18.41 -18.93
CA ARG A 41 13.20 17.58 -20.08
C ARG A 41 14.34 16.86 -20.79
N ASP A 42 15.44 17.57 -21.07
CA ASP A 42 16.58 17.06 -21.84
C ASP A 42 17.82 16.81 -20.96
N ARG A 43 17.63 16.68 -19.63
CA ARG A 43 18.72 16.49 -18.68
C ARG A 43 18.68 15.09 -18.06
N PRO A 44 19.84 14.46 -17.82
CA PRO A 44 19.86 13.23 -17.03
C PRO A 44 19.37 13.53 -15.62
N LEU A 45 18.40 12.75 -15.14
CA LEU A 45 17.88 12.88 -13.79
C LEU A 45 18.84 12.18 -12.80
N PRO A 46 19.00 12.73 -11.58
CA PRO A 46 19.90 12.15 -10.59
C PRO A 46 19.40 10.77 -10.12
N LEU A 47 20.19 9.72 -10.37
CA LEU A 47 19.94 8.36 -9.85
C LEU A 47 20.16 8.25 -8.34
N ALA A 48 20.93 9.18 -7.76
CA ALA A 48 21.15 9.30 -6.34
C ALA A 48 20.82 10.73 -5.92
N VAL A 49 19.67 10.91 -5.26
CA VAL A 49 19.34 12.17 -4.62
C VAL A 49 20.03 12.17 -3.26
N ARG A 50 21.12 12.91 -3.15
CA ARG A 50 21.78 13.12 -1.85
C ARG A 50 20.97 14.09 -0.95
N ALA A 51 20.11 14.91 -1.57
CA ALA A 51 19.34 15.99 -0.93
C ALA A 51 18.26 15.61 0.11
N ARG A 52 17.93 14.32 0.33
CA ARG A 52 16.98 13.88 1.36
C ARG A 52 17.42 12.55 1.99
N PRO A 53 17.95 12.54 3.23
CA PRO A 53 18.30 11.32 3.94
C PRO A 53 17.12 10.34 4.00
N GLY A 54 17.35 9.08 3.63
CA GLY A 54 16.33 8.02 3.62
C GLY A 54 15.39 8.00 2.42
N PHE A 55 15.51 8.94 1.46
CA PHE A 55 14.72 8.93 0.23
C PHE A 55 15.51 8.30 -0.92
N SER A 56 15.02 7.18 -1.45
CA SER A 56 15.52 6.63 -2.70
C SER A 56 14.64 7.14 -3.85
N PRO A 57 15.14 8.02 -4.72
CA PRO A 57 14.38 8.46 -5.89
C PRO A 57 14.08 7.25 -6.79
N PRO A 58 12.95 7.25 -7.53
CA PRO A 58 12.78 6.29 -8.61
C PRO A 58 13.66 6.66 -9.80
N GLN A 59 13.96 5.68 -10.64
CA GLN A 59 14.55 5.90 -11.94
C GLN A 59 13.42 6.20 -12.96
N ALA A 60 13.49 7.31 -13.69
CA ALA A 60 12.60 7.53 -14.83
C ALA A 60 13.07 6.67 -16.02
N LEU A 61 12.17 5.85 -16.57
CA LEU A 61 12.45 4.98 -17.73
C LEU A 61 12.03 5.62 -19.06
N GLU A 62 11.11 6.59 -19.00
CA GLU A 62 10.60 7.38 -20.12
C GLU A 62 10.70 8.88 -19.79
N SER A 63 10.58 9.76 -20.78
CA SER A 63 10.55 11.22 -20.57
C SER A 63 9.45 11.63 -19.58
N LEU A 64 9.73 12.52 -18.62
CA LEU A 64 8.78 12.85 -17.54
C LEU A 64 7.43 13.39 -18.02
N ASP A 65 7.40 14.03 -19.19
CA ASP A 65 6.20 14.57 -19.84
C ASP A 65 5.57 13.59 -20.84
N ARG A 66 6.00 12.32 -20.84
CA ARG A 66 5.42 11.25 -21.66
C ARG A 66 3.94 11.07 -21.29
N ARG A 67 3.12 11.03 -22.33
CA ARG A 67 1.70 10.69 -22.28
C ARG A 67 1.46 9.59 -23.30
N VAL A 68 0.92 8.47 -22.84
CA VAL A 68 0.65 7.31 -23.68
C VAL A 68 -0.85 7.05 -23.66
N PRO A 69 -1.55 7.12 -24.82
CA PRO A 69 -2.97 6.84 -24.88
C PRO A 69 -3.25 5.37 -24.61
N VAL A 70 -4.46 5.08 -24.13
CA VAL A 70 -4.92 3.70 -23.90
C VAL A 70 -4.81 2.85 -25.17
N PRO A 71 -4.15 1.68 -25.11
CA PRO A 71 -4.16 0.71 -26.20
C PRO A 71 -5.55 0.10 -26.43
N ALA A 72 -5.73 -0.64 -27.52
CA ALA A 72 -6.95 -1.39 -27.75
C ALA A 72 -7.08 -2.54 -26.74
N ALA A 73 -8.20 -2.62 -26.04
CA ALA A 73 -8.47 -3.73 -25.12
C ALA A 73 -8.86 -5.00 -25.90
N PRO A 74 -8.42 -6.19 -25.44
CA PRO A 74 -8.88 -7.45 -26.02
C PRO A 74 -10.40 -7.63 -25.77
N GLN A 75 -11.09 -8.24 -26.72
CA GLN A 75 -12.53 -8.51 -26.60
C GLN A 75 -12.86 -9.56 -25.51
N ARG A 76 -11.90 -10.46 -25.24
CA ARG A 76 -12.01 -11.53 -24.25
C ARG A 76 -10.79 -11.47 -23.35
N TYR A 77 -11.03 -11.29 -22.06
CA TYR A 77 -9.99 -11.30 -21.04
C TYR A 77 -10.62 -11.51 -19.66
N SER A 78 -9.80 -11.82 -18.67
CA SER A 78 -10.23 -12.00 -17.29
C SER A 78 -9.52 -11.01 -16.38
N VAL A 79 -10.19 -10.62 -15.30
CA VAL A 79 -9.59 -9.86 -14.20
C VAL A 79 -9.84 -10.63 -12.92
N VAL A 80 -8.78 -10.89 -12.16
CA VAL A 80 -8.88 -11.49 -10.83
C VAL A 80 -8.39 -10.51 -9.79
N ALA A 81 -9.04 -10.47 -8.64
CA ALA A 81 -8.70 -9.59 -7.54
C ALA A 81 -8.92 -10.28 -6.19
N THR A 82 -8.13 -9.87 -5.21
CA THR A 82 -8.33 -10.23 -3.80
C THR A 82 -8.27 -8.99 -2.92
N ASP A 83 -9.03 -9.03 -1.83
CA ASP A 83 -8.97 -8.06 -0.73
C ASP A 83 -9.23 -8.79 0.59
N GLY A 84 -8.93 -8.18 1.72
CA GLY A 84 -9.03 -8.80 3.03
C GLY A 84 -9.66 -7.91 4.09
N SER A 85 -10.31 -8.55 5.05
CA SER A 85 -10.64 -7.93 6.33
C SER A 85 -10.27 -8.83 7.51
N GLN A 86 -10.31 -8.29 8.73
CA GLN A 86 -9.83 -9.01 9.91
C GLN A 86 -10.62 -8.71 11.20
N ILE A 87 -10.58 -9.68 12.11
CA ILE A 87 -10.92 -9.53 13.53
C ILE A 87 -9.61 -9.62 14.30
N ALA A 88 -9.21 -8.53 14.96
CA ALA A 88 -8.02 -8.52 15.81
C ALA A 88 -8.28 -9.22 17.16
N PRO A 89 -7.23 -9.79 17.78
CA PRO A 89 -7.34 -10.35 19.12
C PRO A 89 -7.84 -9.34 20.16
N ASP A 90 -8.84 -9.74 20.94
CA ASP A 90 -9.37 -8.94 22.06
C ASP A 90 -9.00 -9.58 23.40
N PRO A 91 -8.09 -8.97 24.20
CA PRO A 91 -7.75 -9.42 25.55
C PRO A 91 -8.93 -9.45 26.54
N HIS A 92 -10.06 -8.84 26.17
CA HIS A 92 -11.27 -8.80 26.99
C HIS A 92 -12.35 -9.78 26.53
N GLY A 93 -12.12 -10.50 25.42
CA GLY A 93 -13.00 -11.55 24.91
C GLY A 93 -12.90 -12.84 25.73
N ALA A 94 -13.84 -13.76 25.49
CA ALA A 94 -13.84 -15.09 26.12
C ALA A 94 -12.66 -15.98 25.63
N LEU A 95 -12.16 -15.71 24.42
CA LEU A 95 -11.04 -16.40 23.80
C LEU A 95 -10.15 -15.39 23.06
N LEU A 96 -8.83 -15.56 23.15
CA LEU A 96 -7.90 -14.86 22.27
C LEU A 96 -7.86 -15.57 20.92
N TYR A 97 -8.22 -14.86 19.86
CA TYR A 97 -8.20 -15.36 18.50
C TYR A 97 -8.05 -14.21 17.51
N TYR A 98 -7.71 -14.52 16.26
CA TYR A 98 -7.98 -13.62 15.16
C TYR A 98 -8.72 -14.33 14.04
N VAL A 99 -9.35 -13.54 13.18
CA VAL A 99 -9.92 -14.01 11.91
C VAL A 99 -9.35 -13.15 10.80
N ILE A 100 -8.92 -13.78 9.71
CA ILE A 100 -8.64 -13.13 8.44
C ILE A 100 -9.64 -13.66 7.43
N ASN A 101 -10.40 -12.78 6.78
CA ASN A 101 -11.29 -13.15 5.69
C ASN A 101 -10.78 -12.55 4.40
N VAL A 102 -10.53 -13.39 3.39
CA VAL A 102 -10.07 -12.94 2.07
C VAL A 102 -11.19 -13.11 1.06
N GLY A 103 -11.64 -12.00 0.46
CA GLY A 103 -12.55 -12.00 -0.68
C GLY A 103 -11.80 -12.26 -1.98
N ARG A 104 -12.38 -13.04 -2.89
CA ARG A 104 -11.79 -13.39 -4.19
C ARG A 104 -12.82 -13.18 -5.29
N VAL A 105 -12.41 -12.48 -6.35
CA VAL A 105 -13.30 -12.15 -7.47
C VAL A 105 -12.60 -12.38 -8.78
N ALA A 106 -13.24 -13.13 -9.68
CA ALA A 106 -12.85 -13.27 -11.08
C ALA A 106 -13.99 -12.78 -11.97
N LEU A 107 -13.68 -11.86 -12.88
CA LEU A 107 -14.59 -11.33 -13.88
C LEU A 107 -14.07 -11.72 -15.26
N HIS A 108 -14.86 -12.48 -16.03
CA HIS A 108 -14.52 -12.93 -17.37
C HIS A 108 -15.31 -12.16 -18.42
N TYR A 109 -14.63 -11.28 -19.14
CA TYR A 109 -15.17 -10.46 -20.19
C TYR A 109 -15.22 -11.21 -21.53
N GLY A 110 -16.29 -10.98 -22.30
CA GLY A 110 -16.60 -11.70 -23.54
C GLY A 110 -17.58 -12.86 -23.35
N ASP A 111 -17.50 -13.57 -22.22
CA ASP A 111 -18.42 -14.68 -21.89
C ASP A 111 -19.43 -14.32 -20.78
N ALA A 112 -19.33 -13.12 -20.19
CA ALA A 112 -20.17 -12.63 -19.09
C ALA A 112 -20.25 -13.60 -17.89
N ARG A 113 -19.12 -14.21 -17.52
CA ARG A 113 -19.01 -15.10 -16.36
C ARG A 113 -18.31 -14.38 -15.21
N ALA A 114 -18.72 -14.69 -13.98
CA ALA A 114 -18.07 -14.18 -12.79
C ALA A 114 -18.01 -15.26 -11.70
N HIS A 115 -16.94 -15.27 -10.92
CA HIS A 115 -16.77 -16.10 -9.73
C HIS A 115 -16.45 -15.19 -8.54
N LEU A 116 -17.26 -15.22 -7.50
CA LEU A 116 -17.08 -14.41 -6.29
C LEU A 116 -17.23 -15.33 -5.08
N ASP A 117 -16.22 -15.35 -4.21
CA ASP A 117 -16.31 -16.03 -2.92
C ASP A 117 -15.46 -15.35 -1.85
N SER A 118 -15.55 -15.86 -0.61
CA SER A 118 -14.70 -15.48 0.50
C SER A 118 -14.16 -16.69 1.23
N ARG A 119 -12.94 -16.56 1.77
CA ARG A 119 -12.21 -17.61 2.47
C ARG A 119 -11.81 -17.10 3.87
N PRO A 120 -12.62 -17.40 4.90
CA PRO A 120 -12.25 -17.07 6.27
C PRO A 120 -11.27 -18.09 6.85
N THR A 121 -10.27 -17.59 7.57
CA THR A 121 -9.31 -18.36 8.37
C THR A 121 -9.38 -17.87 9.80
N PHE A 122 -9.61 -18.80 10.73
CA PHE A 122 -9.63 -18.56 12.18
C PHE A 122 -8.45 -19.29 12.83
N THR A 123 -7.82 -18.65 13.82
CA THR A 123 -6.87 -19.32 14.71
C THR A 123 -6.95 -18.76 16.12
N CYS A 124 -6.76 -19.65 17.09
CA CYS A 124 -6.55 -19.32 18.50
C CYS A 124 -5.22 -19.91 19.01
N ALA A 125 -4.33 -20.33 18.11
CA ALA A 125 -3.03 -20.89 18.49
C ALA A 125 -2.11 -19.78 18.99
N GLU A 126 -1.45 -19.99 20.14
CA GLU A 126 -0.56 -18.99 20.73
C GLU A 126 0.59 -18.60 19.78
N ASP A 127 1.16 -19.56 19.06
CA ASP A 127 2.25 -19.30 18.12
C ASP A 127 1.86 -18.39 16.95
N ASP A 128 0.57 -18.33 16.64
CA ASP A 128 0.04 -17.41 15.62
C ASP A 128 -0.43 -16.07 16.19
N LEU A 129 -0.82 -16.03 17.47
CA LEU A 129 -1.35 -14.85 18.14
C LEU A 129 -0.27 -13.91 18.69
N PHE A 130 0.96 -14.39 18.81
CA PHE A 130 2.06 -13.62 19.39
C PHE A 130 3.22 -13.46 18.42
N ALA A 131 3.67 -12.21 18.26
CA ALA A 131 4.86 -11.85 17.51
C ALA A 131 6.09 -11.82 18.42
N SER A 132 7.22 -12.32 17.91
CA SER A 132 8.51 -12.15 18.56
C SER A 132 9.07 -10.76 18.28
N VAL A 133 9.44 -10.06 19.35
CA VAL A 133 10.05 -8.73 19.32
C VAL A 133 11.45 -8.87 19.88
N GLU A 134 12.45 -8.47 19.09
CA GLU A 134 13.84 -8.41 19.51
C GLU A 134 14.10 -7.00 20.05
N GLU A 135 14.10 -6.86 21.38
CA GLU A 135 14.46 -5.59 22.01
C GLU A 135 15.97 -5.55 22.22
N GLN A 136 16.64 -4.56 21.61
CA GLN A 136 18.04 -4.25 21.92
C GLN A 136 18.09 -3.57 23.28
N VAL A 137 18.49 -4.30 24.31
CA VAL A 137 18.66 -3.73 25.65
C VAL A 137 20.10 -3.25 25.79
N GLU A 138 20.27 -1.92 25.84
CA GLU A 138 21.51 -1.32 26.31
C GLU A 138 21.68 -1.60 27.81
N THR A 139 22.64 -2.44 28.17
CA THR A 139 22.98 -2.63 29.59
C THR A 139 23.82 -1.46 30.09
N PRO A 140 23.44 -0.76 31.18
CA PRO A 140 24.33 0.17 31.85
C PRO A 140 25.48 -0.62 32.44
N ASP A 141 26.70 -0.37 31.97
CA ASP A 141 27.89 -1.07 32.45
C ASP A 141 28.09 -0.83 33.95
N ARG A 142 27.92 -1.87 34.77
CA ARG A 142 28.31 -1.83 36.19
C ARG A 142 29.80 -2.14 36.27
N ARG A 143 30.58 -1.06 36.16
CA ARG A 143 32.04 -0.91 36.29
C ARG A 143 32.81 -1.15 34.98
N PRO A 144 33.31 -0.09 34.32
CA PRO A 144 34.16 -0.23 33.15
C PRO A 144 35.44 -0.98 33.54
N GLN A 145 35.61 -2.18 32.98
CA GLN A 145 36.93 -2.81 32.93
C GLN A 145 37.72 -2.10 31.82
N PRO A 146 38.89 -1.49 32.12
CA PRO A 146 39.64 -0.70 31.15
C PRO A 146 40.13 -1.50 29.93
N GLU A 147 40.03 -2.83 29.99
CA GLU A 147 40.51 -3.77 28.97
C GLU A 147 39.45 -4.13 27.91
N ARG A 148 38.20 -3.64 28.06
CA ARG A 148 37.07 -3.89 27.13
C ARG A 148 36.29 -2.61 26.78
N ALA A 149 36.97 -1.47 26.72
CA ALA A 149 36.35 -0.22 26.29
C ALA A 149 35.99 -0.27 24.79
N GLY A 150 34.72 -0.50 24.48
CA GLY A 150 34.19 -0.49 23.11
C GLY A 150 33.18 -1.60 22.77
N GLU A 151 33.08 -2.64 23.61
CA GLU A 151 32.14 -3.75 23.39
C GLU A 151 30.81 -3.48 24.10
N HIS A 152 29.92 -2.73 23.46
CA HIS A 152 28.52 -2.69 23.86
C HIS A 152 27.88 -4.06 23.57
N TYR A 153 27.77 -4.92 24.58
CA TYR A 153 26.99 -6.14 24.49
C TYR A 153 25.50 -5.77 24.47
N ALA A 154 24.94 -5.51 23.29
CA ALA A 154 23.49 -5.43 23.14
C ALA A 154 22.91 -6.82 23.46
N ARG A 155 22.23 -6.95 24.60
CA ARG A 155 21.46 -8.17 24.87
C ARG A 155 20.18 -8.09 24.06
N VAL A 156 19.98 -9.03 23.15
CA VAL A 156 18.69 -9.23 22.50
C VAL A 156 17.78 -9.92 23.50
N ARG A 157 16.72 -9.24 23.93
CA ARG A 157 15.66 -9.86 24.72
C ARG A 157 14.51 -10.20 23.78
N GLU A 158 14.18 -11.48 23.68
CA GLU A 158 12.97 -11.93 22.99
C GLU A 158 11.75 -11.68 23.88
N ARG A 159 10.83 -10.84 23.42
CA ARG A 159 9.51 -10.63 24.02
C ARG A 159 8.43 -11.09 23.06
N ARG A 160 7.44 -11.84 23.56
CA ARG A 160 6.23 -12.15 22.80
C ARG A 160 5.18 -11.07 23.04
N GLU A 161 4.71 -10.44 21.97
CA GLU A 161 3.63 -9.44 22.01
C GLU A 161 2.42 -9.95 21.25
N LEU A 162 1.22 -9.77 21.82
CA LEU A 162 -0.03 -10.09 21.13
C LEU A 162 -0.11 -9.28 19.84
N LEU A 163 -0.56 -9.90 18.74
CA LEU A 163 -0.76 -9.21 17.48
C LEU A 163 -1.67 -7.99 17.66
N ASP A 164 -1.17 -6.82 17.26
CA ASP A 164 -1.98 -5.63 17.12
C ASP A 164 -2.64 -5.57 15.72
N GLU A 165 -3.48 -4.56 15.50
CA GLU A 165 -4.19 -4.39 14.23
C GLU A 165 -3.24 -4.23 13.03
N HIS A 166 -2.08 -3.64 13.25
CA HIS A 166 -1.12 -3.30 12.21
C HIS A 166 -0.37 -4.54 11.72
N LEU A 167 0.15 -5.33 12.66
CA LEU A 167 0.82 -6.57 12.33
C LEU A 167 -0.16 -7.62 11.79
N LEU A 168 -1.39 -7.64 12.29
CA LEU A 168 -2.43 -8.47 11.70
C LEU A 168 -2.78 -8.02 10.27
N ALA A 169 -2.75 -6.71 9.97
CA ALA A 169 -2.91 -6.21 8.61
C ALA A 169 -1.76 -6.66 7.69
N THR A 170 -0.52 -6.77 8.21
CA THR A 170 0.58 -7.39 7.46
C THR A 170 0.28 -8.85 7.15
N LYS A 171 -0.12 -9.67 8.15
CA LYS A 171 -0.50 -11.07 7.94
C LYS A 171 -1.64 -11.20 6.91
N ARG A 172 -2.63 -10.31 6.98
CA ARG A 172 -3.74 -10.24 6.04
C ARG A 172 -3.26 -9.99 4.61
N LYS A 173 -2.36 -9.03 4.40
CA LYS A 173 -1.76 -8.73 3.09
C LYS A 173 -0.98 -9.92 2.51
N VAL A 174 -0.29 -10.70 3.34
CA VAL A 174 0.31 -11.99 2.92
C VAL A 174 -0.77 -12.98 2.46
N ALA A 175 -1.85 -13.11 3.23
CA ALA A 175 -2.95 -14.02 2.89
C ALA A 175 -3.68 -13.61 1.60
N GLU A 176 -3.91 -12.31 1.38
CA GLU A 176 -4.48 -11.73 0.16
C GLU A 176 -3.63 -12.09 -1.07
N MET A 177 -2.31 -11.90 -0.99
CA MET A 177 -1.38 -12.22 -2.09
C MET A 177 -1.31 -13.72 -2.38
N ARG A 178 -1.23 -14.56 -1.34
CA ARG A 178 -1.25 -16.02 -1.51
C ARG A 178 -2.57 -16.51 -2.13
N ALA A 179 -3.68 -15.94 -1.70
CA ALA A 179 -4.99 -16.23 -2.28
C ALA A 179 -5.04 -15.79 -3.76
N LEU A 180 -4.45 -14.64 -4.10
CA LEU A 180 -4.36 -14.18 -5.49
C LEU A 180 -3.57 -15.16 -6.36
N VAL A 181 -2.41 -15.64 -5.90
CA VAL A 181 -1.61 -16.68 -6.58
C VAL A 181 -2.45 -17.94 -6.85
N ALA A 182 -3.09 -18.48 -5.81
CA ALA A 182 -3.92 -19.68 -5.94
C ALA A 182 -5.07 -19.44 -6.92
N PHE A 183 -5.70 -18.27 -6.83
CA PHE A 183 -6.88 -17.96 -7.63
C PHE A 183 -6.56 -17.68 -9.10
N VAL A 184 -5.40 -17.07 -9.40
CA VAL A 184 -4.87 -16.98 -10.77
C VAL A 184 -4.74 -18.38 -11.39
N ARG A 185 -4.22 -19.36 -10.63
CA ARG A 185 -4.08 -20.75 -11.10
C ARG A 185 -5.44 -21.43 -11.28
N GLU A 186 -6.39 -21.22 -10.36
CA GLU A 186 -7.76 -21.75 -10.44
C GLU A 186 -8.54 -21.20 -11.65
N GLN A 187 -8.37 -19.92 -11.97
CA GLN A 187 -9.17 -19.21 -12.99
C GLN A 187 -8.49 -19.13 -14.35
N ARG A 188 -7.34 -19.79 -14.52
CA ARG A 188 -6.59 -19.79 -15.77
C ARG A 188 -7.45 -20.37 -16.89
N ALA A 189 -7.59 -19.60 -17.96
CA ALA A 189 -8.35 -19.95 -19.15
C ALA A 189 -7.57 -19.57 -20.42
N ASP A 190 -8.15 -19.82 -21.60
CA ASP A 190 -7.55 -19.52 -22.90
C ASP A 190 -7.49 -18.02 -23.26
N ALA A 191 -7.81 -17.12 -22.32
CA ALA A 191 -7.84 -15.68 -22.52
C ALA A 191 -6.82 -14.97 -21.60
N PRO A 192 -6.28 -13.80 -22.01
CA PRO A 192 -5.42 -12.99 -21.16
C PRO A 192 -6.08 -12.69 -19.81
N LEU A 193 -5.30 -12.73 -18.73
CA LEU A 193 -5.78 -12.55 -17.36
C LEU A 193 -4.94 -11.48 -16.68
N LEU A 194 -5.59 -10.53 -16.00
CA LEU A 194 -4.94 -9.50 -15.18
C LEU A 194 -5.22 -9.78 -13.70
N ALA A 195 -4.17 -9.89 -12.89
CA ALA A 195 -4.29 -9.99 -11.44
C ALA A 195 -4.18 -8.61 -10.81
N LEU A 196 -5.12 -8.25 -9.93
CA LEU A 196 -5.18 -6.94 -9.28
C LEU A 196 -5.11 -7.08 -7.76
N GLN A 197 -4.39 -6.14 -7.15
CA GLN A 197 -4.39 -5.90 -5.72
C GLN A 197 -4.80 -4.46 -5.44
N ASP A 198 -5.65 -4.23 -4.44
CA ASP A 198 -5.96 -2.88 -3.99
C ASP A 198 -4.80 -2.32 -3.16
N GLY A 199 -4.22 -1.21 -3.62
CA GLY A 199 -3.08 -0.57 -2.97
C GLY A 199 -1.70 -0.95 -3.53
N SER A 200 -0.68 -0.69 -2.71
CA SER A 200 0.74 -0.80 -3.08
C SER A 200 1.22 -2.25 -3.07
N LEU A 201 1.89 -2.67 -4.15
CA LEU A 201 2.63 -3.93 -4.21
C LEU A 201 3.86 -3.90 -3.31
N ILE A 202 4.44 -2.71 -3.09
CA ILE A 202 5.55 -2.54 -2.15
C ILE A 202 4.97 -2.59 -0.73
N MET A 203 5.37 -3.62 0.03
CA MET A 203 5.09 -3.72 1.46
C MET A 203 6.24 -3.09 2.23
N THR A 204 6.04 -1.91 2.82
CA THR A 204 7.12 -1.19 3.53
C THR A 204 7.30 -1.69 4.95
N GLU A 205 8.49 -1.54 5.53
CA GLU A 205 8.74 -1.79 6.96
C GLU A 205 7.76 -1.03 7.88
N HIS A 206 7.27 0.15 7.46
CA HIS A 206 6.24 0.90 8.20
C HIS A 206 4.87 0.21 8.19
N GLU A 207 4.54 -0.59 7.17
CA GLU A 207 3.38 -1.50 7.19
C GLU A 207 3.59 -2.67 8.16
N SER A 208 4.84 -2.90 8.60
CA SER A 208 5.22 -3.97 9.52
C SER A 208 5.65 -3.52 10.93
N LEU A 209 5.92 -2.22 11.19
CA LEU A 209 5.75 -1.48 12.47
C LEU A 209 6.50 -0.13 12.51
N GLY A 210 5.89 0.86 13.15
CA GLY A 210 6.56 2.08 13.63
C GLY A 210 7.39 1.88 14.91
N ARG A 211 7.98 0.70 15.11
CA ARG A 211 8.81 0.36 16.28
C ARG A 211 10.05 -0.39 15.85
N ALA A 212 11.22 0.20 16.10
CA ALA A 212 12.50 -0.49 15.96
C ALA A 212 12.49 -1.79 16.80
N GLY A 213 12.88 -2.92 16.19
CA GLY A 213 13.01 -4.22 16.88
C GLY A 213 11.93 -5.28 16.57
N PHE A 214 10.92 -4.97 15.75
CA PHE A 214 10.01 -6.00 15.26
C PHE A 214 10.59 -6.76 14.08
N VAL A 215 11.02 -7.98 14.36
CA VAL A 215 11.52 -8.92 13.36
C VAL A 215 10.34 -9.77 12.89
N GLN A 216 9.62 -9.34 11.85
CA GLN A 216 8.82 -10.25 11.01
C GLN A 216 9.35 -10.41 9.57
N PRO A 217 10.68 -10.60 9.32
CA PRO A 217 11.20 -11.04 8.02
C PRO A 217 10.44 -12.19 7.38
N PRO A 218 9.86 -13.17 8.13
CA PRO A 218 9.07 -14.22 7.51
C PRO A 218 7.85 -13.71 6.74
N LEU A 219 7.09 -12.74 7.25
CA LEU A 219 5.89 -12.24 6.55
C LEU A 219 6.24 -11.48 5.27
N LEU A 220 7.25 -10.62 5.34
CA LEU A 220 7.75 -9.91 4.17
C LEU A 220 8.28 -10.90 3.12
N ARG A 221 9.08 -11.89 3.55
CA ARG A 221 9.58 -12.97 2.68
C ARG A 221 8.44 -13.74 2.04
N ASP A 222 7.45 -14.12 2.82
CA ASP A 222 6.29 -14.88 2.36
C ASP A 222 5.49 -14.10 1.31
N TYR A 223 5.32 -12.80 1.50
CA TYR A 223 4.66 -11.94 0.54
C TYR A 223 5.49 -11.76 -0.73
N VAL A 224 6.80 -11.49 -0.61
CA VAL A 224 7.72 -11.36 -1.77
C VAL A 224 7.77 -12.67 -2.55
N ALA A 225 7.84 -13.81 -1.87
CA ALA A 225 7.82 -15.13 -2.50
C ALA A 225 6.52 -15.35 -3.28
N ALA A 226 5.35 -15.07 -2.68
CA ALA A 226 4.07 -15.17 -3.37
C ALA A 226 3.97 -14.22 -4.58
N LEU A 227 4.48 -12.99 -4.46
CA LEU A 227 4.52 -12.05 -5.60
C LEU A 227 5.46 -12.55 -6.71
N ARG A 228 6.59 -13.17 -6.37
CA ARG A 228 7.50 -13.80 -7.37
C ARG A 228 6.86 -14.96 -8.09
N GLU A 229 6.04 -15.77 -7.42
CA GLU A 229 5.28 -16.83 -8.09
C GLU A 229 4.37 -16.27 -9.20
N LEU A 230 3.81 -15.06 -9.03
CA LEU A 230 3.04 -14.40 -10.09
C LEU A 230 3.91 -13.88 -11.23
N VAL A 231 5.14 -13.43 -10.94
CA VAL A 231 6.09 -12.96 -11.95
C VAL A 231 6.57 -14.09 -12.86
N GLU A 232 6.72 -15.30 -12.30
CA GLU A 232 7.09 -16.49 -13.06
C GLU A 232 5.95 -17.00 -13.96
N GLU A 233 4.72 -16.54 -13.72
CA GLU A 233 3.57 -16.79 -14.59
C GLU A 233 3.45 -15.69 -15.66
N PRO A 234 3.00 -16.01 -16.90
CA PRO A 234 2.77 -15.01 -17.95
C PRO A 234 1.48 -14.20 -17.70
N VAL A 235 1.29 -13.72 -16.47
CA VAL A 235 0.11 -13.02 -15.99
C VAL A 235 0.56 -11.69 -15.38
N PRO A 236 0.14 -10.53 -15.91
CA PRO A 236 0.42 -9.27 -15.26
C PRO A 236 -0.27 -9.22 -13.90
N VAL A 237 0.50 -8.90 -12.86
CA VAL A 237 -0.01 -8.50 -11.56
C VAL A 237 0.21 -7.00 -11.38
N ALA A 238 -0.86 -6.31 -10.99
CA ALA A 238 -0.83 -4.87 -10.78
C ALA A 238 -1.43 -4.44 -9.44
N GLY A 239 -0.70 -3.60 -8.72
CA GLY A 239 -1.25 -2.84 -7.60
C GLY A 239 -1.91 -1.57 -8.10
N TYR A 240 -3.13 -1.29 -7.64
CA TYR A 240 -3.89 -0.10 -8.03
C TYR A 240 -4.05 0.84 -6.84
N ILE A 241 -3.47 2.03 -6.90
CA ILE A 241 -3.58 3.04 -5.85
C ILE A 241 -4.44 4.20 -6.36
N SER A 242 -5.69 4.28 -5.90
CA SER A 242 -6.56 5.44 -6.16
C SER A 242 -6.05 6.69 -5.43
N ARG A 243 -6.06 7.86 -6.10
CA ARG A 243 -5.67 9.17 -5.57
C ARG A 243 -4.37 9.11 -4.74
N PRO A 244 -3.25 8.69 -5.36
CA PRO A 244 -1.99 8.52 -4.65
C PRO A 244 -1.56 9.85 -4.03
N ARG A 245 -1.23 9.84 -2.74
CA ARG A 245 -0.75 11.03 -2.01
C ARG A 245 0.77 11.02 -1.82
N SER A 246 1.48 10.28 -2.66
CA SER A 246 2.92 10.17 -2.61
C SER A 246 3.62 11.44 -3.10
N ASP A 247 4.89 11.59 -2.73
CA ASP A 247 5.79 12.65 -3.17
C ASP A 247 7.02 12.05 -3.87
N ILE A 248 6.88 10.89 -4.51
CA ILE A 248 8.00 10.14 -5.08
C ILE A 248 8.55 10.84 -6.32
N VAL A 249 7.68 11.19 -7.27
CA VAL A 249 8.07 11.91 -8.49
C VAL A 249 8.25 13.40 -8.18
N ALA A 250 7.44 13.98 -7.30
CA ALA A 250 7.67 15.33 -6.79
C ALA A 250 9.05 15.48 -6.13
N GLY A 251 9.46 14.49 -5.34
CA GLY A 251 10.79 14.41 -4.73
C GLY A 251 11.91 14.29 -5.75
N LEU A 252 11.73 13.44 -6.78
CA LEU A 252 12.67 13.33 -7.90
C LEU A 252 12.82 14.67 -8.63
N LEU A 253 11.71 15.31 -8.99
CA LEU A 253 11.70 16.58 -9.71
C LEU A 253 12.36 17.69 -8.90
N ARG A 254 12.01 17.78 -7.61
CA ARG A 254 12.61 18.75 -6.68
C ARG A 254 14.11 18.55 -6.56
N ALA A 255 14.57 17.30 -6.51
CA ALA A 255 15.99 17.01 -6.42
C ALA A 255 16.75 17.32 -7.72
N ALA A 256 16.12 17.13 -8.88
CA ALA A 256 16.70 17.45 -10.18
C ALA A 256 16.94 18.96 -10.40
N VAL A 257 16.18 19.83 -9.69
CA VAL A 257 16.34 21.30 -9.75
C VAL A 257 17.05 21.89 -8.52
N CYS A 258 17.42 21.06 -7.55
CA CYS A 258 18.13 21.49 -6.34
C CYS A 258 19.62 21.71 -6.62
N GLN A 259 20.18 22.80 -6.11
CA GLN A 259 21.61 23.16 -6.26
C GLN A 259 22.46 22.91 -5.01
N HIS A 260 21.82 22.56 -3.88
CA HIS A 260 22.49 22.35 -2.60
C HIS A 260 22.90 20.89 -2.40
N ASP A 261 24.02 20.69 -1.70
CA ASP A 261 24.47 19.40 -1.18
C ASP A 261 23.89 19.11 0.23
N ASP A 262 24.20 17.94 0.78
CA ASP A 262 23.53 17.32 1.93
C ASP A 262 23.50 18.18 3.20
N ALA A 263 24.47 19.07 3.36
CA ALA A 263 24.63 19.87 4.57
C ALA A 263 23.73 21.12 4.59
N THR A 264 23.34 21.65 3.43
CA THR A 264 22.75 22.99 3.29
C THR A 264 21.33 22.99 2.73
N TRP A 265 20.72 21.81 2.50
CA TRP A 265 19.37 21.69 1.93
C TRP A 265 18.27 22.45 2.71
N ARG A 266 18.49 22.70 4.01
CA ARG A 266 17.58 23.45 4.90
C ARG A 266 17.80 24.97 4.89
N GLU A 267 18.91 25.46 4.34
CA GLU A 267 19.28 26.88 4.34
C GLU A 267 18.47 27.71 3.33
N GLY A 268 17.68 27.02 2.50
CA GLY A 268 16.70 27.59 1.59
C GLY A 268 17.29 27.84 0.21
N CYS A 269 16.62 27.33 -0.81
CA CYS A 269 16.97 27.60 -2.19
C CYS A 269 16.31 28.93 -2.60
N ARG A 270 17.09 30.03 -2.70
CA ARG A 270 16.54 31.41 -2.85
C ARG A 270 16.80 32.09 -4.20
N ALA A 271 17.81 31.65 -4.97
CA ALA A 271 18.11 32.17 -6.31
C ALA A 271 17.58 31.23 -7.39
N GLU A 272 17.11 31.72 -8.55
CA GLU A 272 16.70 30.86 -9.66
C GLU A 272 17.90 30.11 -10.28
N PRO A 273 17.75 28.85 -10.75
CA PRO A 273 16.57 27.97 -10.71
C PRO A 273 16.28 27.33 -9.33
N ALA A 274 17.10 27.57 -8.30
CA ALA A 274 16.92 26.97 -6.98
C ALA A 274 15.62 27.44 -6.27
N ALA A 275 15.08 28.62 -6.58
CA ALA A 275 13.77 29.04 -6.07
C ALA A 275 12.63 28.07 -6.48
N LEU A 276 12.76 27.34 -7.60
CA LEU A 276 11.86 26.22 -7.96
C LEU A 276 11.89 25.09 -6.93
N CYS A 277 13.07 24.73 -6.41
CA CYS A 277 13.20 23.70 -5.37
C CYS A 277 12.42 24.09 -4.10
N ALA A 278 12.40 25.38 -3.74
CA ALA A 278 11.62 25.88 -2.61
C ALA A 278 10.11 25.86 -2.89
N ARG A 279 9.68 26.26 -4.10
CA ARG A 279 8.26 26.23 -4.52
C ARG A 279 7.70 24.80 -4.62
N LEU A 280 8.53 23.82 -4.94
CA LEU A 280 8.21 22.39 -4.95
C LEU A 280 8.20 21.75 -3.55
N ALA A 281 8.53 22.49 -2.49
CA ALA A 281 8.56 21.92 -1.15
C ALA A 281 7.16 21.45 -0.70
N GLY A 282 7.07 20.15 -0.39
CA GLY A 282 5.83 19.49 0.00
C GLY A 282 4.84 19.28 -1.16
N ALA A 283 5.30 19.41 -2.41
CA ALA A 283 4.51 19.01 -3.57
C ALA A 283 4.24 17.51 -3.56
N THR A 284 3.11 17.12 -4.14
CA THR A 284 2.64 15.74 -4.27
C THR A 284 2.72 15.31 -5.73
N ASP A 285 2.71 14.00 -5.95
CA ASP A 285 2.72 13.43 -7.30
C ASP A 285 1.46 13.83 -8.09
N ASP A 286 0.31 14.01 -7.43
CA ASP A 286 -0.92 14.54 -8.07
C ASP A 286 -0.70 15.92 -8.70
N GLU A 287 0.01 16.82 -8.00
CA GLU A 287 0.34 18.15 -8.52
C GLU A 287 1.32 18.08 -9.70
N VAL A 288 2.24 17.11 -9.70
CA VAL A 288 3.15 16.88 -10.83
C VAL A 288 2.41 16.29 -12.03
N VAL A 289 1.52 15.32 -11.81
CA VAL A 289 0.72 14.71 -12.88
C VAL A 289 -0.26 15.70 -13.48
N ALA A 290 -0.86 16.57 -12.66
CA ALA A 290 -1.68 17.69 -13.12
C ALA A 290 -0.88 18.62 -14.04
N ALA A 291 0.39 18.89 -13.71
CA ALA A 291 1.28 19.68 -14.56
C ALA A 291 1.67 18.98 -15.89
N ILE A 292 1.76 17.65 -15.91
CA ILE A 292 1.95 16.86 -17.15
C ILE A 292 0.71 16.96 -18.07
N GLY A 293 -0.49 17.07 -17.47
CA GLY A 293 -1.74 17.26 -18.20
C GLY A 293 -2.24 15.99 -18.91
N LEU A 294 -2.20 14.84 -18.21
CA LEU A 294 -2.80 13.59 -18.69
C LEU A 294 -4.29 13.77 -19.01
N GLN A 295 -4.71 13.28 -20.17
CA GLN A 295 -6.12 13.18 -20.55
C GLN A 295 -6.72 11.84 -20.10
N PRO A 296 -8.06 11.75 -19.95
CA PRO A 296 -8.75 10.48 -19.70
C PRO A 296 -8.28 9.34 -20.62
N GLY A 297 -7.83 8.24 -20.02
CA GLY A 297 -7.27 7.09 -20.72
C GLY A 297 -5.75 7.12 -20.93
N GLU A 298 -5.09 8.25 -20.72
CA GLU A 298 -3.64 8.33 -20.84
C GLU A 298 -2.92 7.82 -19.58
N ARG A 299 -1.77 7.19 -19.77
CA ARG A 299 -0.78 6.96 -18.71
C ARG A 299 0.43 7.90 -18.86
N SER A 300 1.09 8.19 -17.74
CA SER A 300 2.37 8.90 -17.69
C SER A 300 3.54 8.04 -18.17
N ALA A 301 4.74 8.61 -18.11
CA ALA A 301 6.00 7.87 -18.06
C ALA A 301 6.00 6.76 -17.00
N ARG A 302 6.80 5.73 -17.28
CA ARG A 302 7.21 4.70 -16.33
C ARG A 302 8.35 5.16 -15.44
N PHE A 303 8.26 4.76 -14.18
CA PHE A 303 9.25 4.98 -13.13
C PHE A 303 9.57 3.66 -12.45
N ARG A 304 10.83 3.41 -12.13
CA ARG A 304 11.30 2.20 -11.44
C ARG A 304 11.73 2.52 -10.01
N SER A 305 11.09 1.87 -9.06
CA SER A 305 11.47 1.92 -7.64
C SER A 305 12.17 0.63 -7.24
N ARG A 306 13.31 0.76 -6.56
CA ARG A 306 14.00 -0.39 -5.95
C ARG A 306 13.37 -0.69 -4.60
N TRP A 307 12.75 -1.85 -4.47
CA TRP A 307 12.30 -2.34 -3.18
C TRP A 307 13.48 -2.99 -2.45
N ARG A 308 14.18 -2.16 -1.66
CA ARG A 308 15.47 -2.50 -1.03
C ARG A 308 15.37 -3.37 0.23
N GLU A 309 14.18 -3.81 0.60
CA GLU A 309 13.94 -4.54 1.87
C GLU A 309 14.21 -6.06 1.75
N ALA A 310 14.79 -6.52 0.64
CA ALA A 310 15.41 -7.84 0.59
C ALA A 310 16.61 -7.88 1.54
N ARG A 311 16.42 -8.54 2.69
CA ARG A 311 17.48 -8.88 3.65
C ARG A 311 18.69 -9.48 2.91
N ALA A 312 19.90 -9.31 3.46
CA ALA A 312 21.14 -9.82 2.87
C ALA A 312 20.98 -11.27 2.36
N GLY A 313 21.07 -11.45 1.04
CA GLY A 313 21.02 -12.77 0.38
C GLY A 313 19.89 -12.96 -0.63
N GLU A 314 18.80 -12.18 -0.59
CA GLU A 314 17.73 -12.24 -1.60
C GLU A 314 17.91 -11.11 -2.64
N PRO A 315 17.70 -11.36 -3.95
CA PRO A 315 17.79 -10.29 -4.95
C PRO A 315 16.71 -9.25 -4.68
N ALA A 316 17.05 -7.96 -4.79
CA ALA A 316 16.07 -6.89 -4.66
C ALA A 316 15.01 -7.02 -5.76
N MET A 317 13.74 -6.81 -5.40
CA MET A 317 12.66 -6.71 -6.38
C MET A 317 12.57 -5.26 -6.86
N GLU A 318 12.43 -5.06 -8.16
CA GLU A 318 12.16 -3.76 -8.74
C GLU A 318 10.67 -3.68 -9.10
N ILE A 319 10.02 -2.59 -8.68
CA ILE A 319 8.62 -2.32 -8.97
C ILE A 319 8.58 -1.09 -9.87
N ASP A 320 8.02 -1.28 -11.06
CA ASP A 320 7.70 -0.19 -11.97
C ASP A 320 6.33 0.39 -11.62
N PHE A 321 6.16 1.68 -11.88
CA PHE A 321 4.89 2.35 -11.74
C PHE A 321 4.69 3.45 -12.78
N PHE A 322 3.43 3.75 -13.05
CA PHE A 322 3.00 4.90 -13.83
C PHE A 322 1.70 5.46 -13.26
N PHE A 323 1.38 6.70 -13.61
CA PHE A 323 0.09 7.31 -13.30
C PHE A 323 -0.88 7.10 -14.45
N LEU A 324 -2.11 6.73 -14.14
CA LEU A 324 -3.20 6.48 -15.08
C LEU A 324 -4.33 7.47 -14.80
N HIS A 325 -4.80 8.17 -15.84
CA HIS A 325 -6.04 8.94 -15.73
C HIS A 325 -7.23 8.03 -16.01
N SER A 326 -7.89 7.52 -14.96
CA SER A 326 -9.00 6.54 -15.06
C SER A 326 -10.24 7.09 -15.77
N GLY A 327 -10.34 8.43 -15.83
CA GLY A 327 -11.44 9.18 -16.44
C GLY A 327 -12.11 10.12 -15.44
N SER A 328 -12.10 9.74 -14.16
CA SER A 328 -12.56 10.58 -13.05
C SER A 328 -11.42 11.05 -12.15
N GLU A 329 -10.31 10.31 -12.08
CA GLU A 329 -9.18 10.62 -11.21
C GLU A 329 -7.86 10.07 -11.73
N ILE A 330 -6.78 10.43 -11.03
CA ILE A 330 -5.45 9.85 -11.22
C ILE A 330 -5.28 8.67 -10.26
N ALA A 331 -4.91 7.53 -10.81
CA ALA A 331 -4.44 6.37 -10.07
C ALA A 331 -2.94 6.16 -10.31
N ARG A 332 -2.24 5.56 -9.35
CA ARG A 332 -0.90 5.01 -9.58
C ARG A 332 -1.01 3.50 -9.74
N VAL A 333 -0.53 3.00 -10.85
CA VAL A 333 -0.47 1.57 -11.14
C VAL A 333 0.96 1.09 -10.91
N GLN A 334 1.12 0.00 -10.16
CA GLN A 334 2.41 -0.63 -9.88
C GLN A 334 2.45 -2.03 -10.49
N LEU A 335 3.58 -2.43 -11.05
CA LEU A 335 3.83 -3.78 -11.55
C LEU A 335 5.26 -4.20 -11.22
N PRO A 336 5.56 -5.50 -11.02
CA PRO A 336 6.93 -5.99 -11.07
C PRO A 336 7.64 -5.59 -12.37
N ALA A 337 8.90 -5.17 -12.26
CA ALA A 337 9.69 -4.67 -13.40
C ALA A 337 9.74 -5.68 -14.56
N ASP A 338 9.91 -6.97 -14.27
CA ASP A 338 9.96 -8.05 -15.27
C ASP A 338 8.69 -8.09 -16.14
N LEU A 339 7.51 -7.86 -15.53
CA LEU A 339 6.23 -7.84 -16.23
C LEU A 339 5.99 -6.51 -16.96
N ALA A 340 6.51 -5.41 -16.41
CA ALA A 340 6.41 -4.09 -17.05
C ALA A 340 7.34 -3.95 -18.26
N ASP A 341 8.47 -4.66 -18.28
CA ASP A 341 9.43 -4.67 -19.39
C ASP A 341 8.90 -5.41 -20.63
N ASP A 342 7.92 -6.31 -20.46
CA ASP A 342 7.14 -6.85 -21.57
C ASP A 342 6.06 -5.84 -22.02
N ALA A 343 6.24 -5.29 -23.23
CA ALA A 343 5.34 -4.30 -23.80
C ALA A 343 3.89 -4.83 -23.98
N ALA A 344 3.72 -6.11 -24.30
CA ALA A 344 2.39 -6.69 -24.48
C ALA A 344 1.63 -6.82 -23.15
N LEU A 345 2.34 -7.22 -22.08
CA LEU A 345 1.75 -7.30 -20.73
C LEU A 345 1.42 -5.91 -20.18
N LEU A 346 2.30 -4.94 -20.40
CA LEU A 346 2.07 -3.54 -20.01
C LEU A 346 0.87 -2.93 -20.75
N ASP A 347 0.80 -3.09 -22.08
CA ASP A 347 -0.28 -2.57 -22.90
C ASP A 347 -1.62 -3.24 -22.54
N PHE A 348 -1.61 -4.55 -22.31
CA PHE A 348 -2.78 -5.27 -21.83
C PHE A 348 -3.22 -4.78 -20.45
N THR A 349 -2.30 -4.57 -19.50
CA THR A 349 -2.62 -4.03 -18.17
C THR A 349 -3.28 -2.66 -18.27
N HIS A 350 -2.71 -1.75 -19.07
CA HIS A 350 -3.27 -0.41 -19.28
C HIS A 350 -4.68 -0.49 -19.90
N ALA A 351 -4.84 -1.27 -20.96
CA ALA A 351 -6.12 -1.41 -21.65
C ALA A 351 -7.21 -2.05 -20.76
N ALA A 352 -6.86 -3.13 -20.04
CA ALA A 352 -7.78 -3.83 -19.14
C ALA A 352 -8.18 -2.96 -17.94
N LEU A 353 -7.26 -2.23 -17.32
CA LEU A 353 -7.57 -1.28 -16.25
C LEU A 353 -8.48 -0.15 -16.71
N MET A 354 -8.28 0.36 -17.93
CA MET A 354 -9.16 1.38 -18.48
C MET A 354 -10.57 0.85 -18.76
N ASP A 355 -10.70 -0.37 -19.27
CA ASP A 355 -12.01 -0.99 -19.43
C ASP A 355 -12.68 -1.26 -18.06
N GLN A 356 -11.92 -1.71 -17.06
CA GLN A 356 -12.39 -1.82 -15.67
C GLN A 356 -12.90 -0.49 -15.13
N CYS A 357 -12.11 0.58 -15.21
CA CYS A 357 -12.50 1.89 -14.70
C CYS A 357 -13.73 2.44 -15.43
N ARG A 358 -13.87 2.22 -16.74
CA ARG A 358 -15.09 2.64 -17.47
C ARG A 358 -16.35 1.92 -17.00
N ARG A 359 -16.23 0.66 -16.56
CA ARG A 359 -17.36 -0.15 -16.07
C ARG A 359 -17.71 0.13 -14.61
N GLY A 360 -16.75 0.56 -13.79
CA GLY A 360 -16.90 0.84 -12.36
C GLY A 360 -16.80 2.32 -12.01
N ASP A 361 -17.30 3.21 -12.87
CA ASP A 361 -17.38 4.66 -12.62
C ASP A 361 -16.05 5.33 -12.18
N GLY A 362 -14.94 4.84 -12.75
CA GLY A 362 -13.59 5.35 -12.52
C GLY A 362 -12.74 4.54 -11.55
N TYR A 363 -13.28 3.44 -11.00
CA TYR A 363 -12.55 2.48 -10.16
C TYR A 363 -12.76 1.04 -10.65
N PRO A 364 -11.76 0.14 -10.57
CA PRO A 364 -11.93 -1.23 -11.05
C PRO A 364 -13.00 -2.03 -10.29
N PRO A 365 -14.06 -2.55 -10.94
CA PRO A 365 -15.11 -3.30 -10.26
C PRO A 365 -14.59 -4.60 -9.64
N ALA A 366 -13.57 -5.26 -10.23
CA ALA A 366 -12.96 -6.43 -9.62
C ALA A 366 -12.43 -6.16 -8.20
N LEU A 367 -11.82 -4.99 -7.97
CA LEU A 367 -11.31 -4.59 -6.65
C LEU A 367 -12.47 -4.26 -5.70
N ALA A 368 -13.48 -3.51 -6.17
CA ALA A 368 -14.64 -3.16 -5.36
C ALA A 368 -15.42 -4.40 -4.91
N GLU A 369 -15.64 -5.36 -5.80
CA GLU A 369 -16.31 -6.61 -5.47
C GLU A 369 -15.46 -7.48 -4.53
N ALA A 370 -14.12 -7.52 -4.71
CA ALA A 370 -13.25 -8.24 -3.80
C ALA A 370 -13.32 -7.68 -2.37
N HIS A 371 -13.37 -6.34 -2.25
CA HIS A 371 -13.63 -5.66 -0.98
C HIS A 371 -14.97 -6.10 -0.38
N GLU A 372 -16.06 -6.06 -1.14
CA GLU A 372 -17.39 -6.46 -0.67
C GLU A 372 -17.45 -7.91 -0.19
N GLN A 373 -16.75 -8.84 -0.85
CA GLN A 373 -16.65 -10.24 -0.40
C GLN A 373 -15.77 -10.39 0.85
N ALA A 374 -14.79 -9.51 1.03
CA ALA A 374 -13.87 -9.54 2.16
C ALA A 374 -14.48 -8.99 3.46
N ILE A 375 -15.44 -8.06 3.40
CA ILE A 375 -16.01 -7.38 4.59
C ILE A 375 -16.62 -8.38 5.58
N ILE A 376 -16.09 -8.41 6.80
CA ILE A 376 -16.74 -9.01 7.96
C ILE A 376 -17.73 -7.99 8.55
N ARG A 377 -19.03 -8.17 8.31
CA ARG A 377 -20.05 -7.22 8.78
C ARG A 377 -20.22 -7.34 10.29
N ALA A 378 -20.82 -6.32 10.90
CA ALA A 378 -21.10 -6.31 12.33
C ALA A 378 -22.02 -7.48 12.76
N GLY A 379 -22.94 -7.92 11.89
CA GLY A 379 -23.77 -9.10 12.09
C GLY A 379 -22.94 -10.39 12.15
N ASP A 380 -22.08 -10.59 11.15
CA ASP A 380 -21.19 -11.77 11.06
C ASP A 380 -20.27 -11.87 12.27
N ARG A 381 -19.70 -10.74 12.72
CA ARG A 381 -18.87 -10.67 13.93
C ARG A 381 -19.63 -11.14 15.17
N ARG A 382 -20.87 -10.67 15.37
CA ARG A 382 -21.70 -11.07 16.53
C ARG A 382 -22.06 -12.55 16.47
N ALA A 383 -22.42 -13.05 15.29
CA ALA A 383 -22.75 -14.46 15.09
C ALA A 383 -21.53 -15.36 15.38
N PHE A 384 -20.34 -14.96 14.91
CA PHE A 384 -19.11 -15.70 15.17
C PHE A 384 -18.72 -15.70 16.65
N VAL A 385 -18.82 -14.56 17.33
CA VAL A 385 -18.58 -14.49 18.79
C VAL A 385 -19.52 -15.43 19.54
N ALA A 386 -20.81 -15.44 19.20
CA ALA A 386 -21.78 -16.34 19.83
C ALA A 386 -21.45 -17.82 19.59
N LEU A 387 -20.98 -18.19 18.40
CA LEU A 387 -20.52 -19.54 18.09
C LEU A 387 -19.34 -19.96 18.97
N VAL A 388 -18.34 -19.07 19.11
CA VAL A 388 -17.16 -19.32 19.97
C VAL A 388 -17.58 -19.50 21.43
N GLU A 389 -18.45 -18.63 21.96
CA GLU A 389 -18.92 -18.73 23.35
C GLU A 389 -19.71 -20.02 23.60
N ASP A 390 -20.56 -20.42 22.67
CA ASP A 390 -21.35 -21.66 22.73
C ASP A 390 -20.47 -22.93 22.65
N ASP A 391 -19.43 -22.92 21.80
CA ASP A 391 -18.43 -24.00 21.74
C ASP A 391 -17.60 -24.09 23.03
N LEU A 392 -17.17 -22.96 23.59
CA LEU A 392 -16.46 -22.95 24.89
C LEU A 392 -17.35 -23.51 26.00
N ALA A 393 -18.63 -23.13 26.03
CA ALA A 393 -19.59 -23.63 27.00
C ALA A 393 -19.81 -25.15 26.87
N ARG A 394 -19.91 -25.67 25.66
CA ARG A 394 -19.98 -27.13 25.40
C ARG A 394 -18.75 -27.88 25.91
N LEU A 395 -17.57 -27.26 25.82
CA LEU A 395 -16.31 -27.82 26.32
C LEU A 395 -16.12 -27.64 27.84
N GLY A 396 -17.06 -26.99 28.53
CA GLY A 396 -16.93 -26.67 29.96
C GLY A 396 -15.89 -25.60 30.26
N LEU A 397 -15.50 -24.80 29.26
CA LEU A 397 -14.52 -23.73 29.38
C LEU A 397 -15.21 -22.38 29.68
N PRO A 398 -14.49 -21.40 30.26
CA PRO A 398 -15.04 -20.08 30.52
C PRO A 398 -15.49 -19.37 29.24
N ALA A 399 -16.81 -19.17 29.08
CA ALA A 399 -17.41 -18.59 27.88
C ALA A 399 -17.80 -17.10 28.03
N SER A 400 -17.43 -16.45 29.14
CA SER A 400 -17.92 -15.10 29.44
C SER A 400 -16.86 -14.01 29.17
N PRO A 401 -17.20 -12.95 28.40
CA PRO A 401 -16.30 -11.81 28.21
C PRO A 401 -16.14 -10.99 29.50
N SER A 402 -15.14 -10.10 29.53
CA SER A 402 -14.89 -9.27 30.70
C SER A 402 -16.10 -8.37 31.07
N ALA A 403 -16.20 -7.99 32.35
CA ALA A 403 -17.27 -7.09 32.81
C ALA A 403 -17.31 -5.74 32.06
N LYS A 404 -16.14 -5.27 31.58
CA LYS A 404 -16.00 -4.04 30.80
C LYS A 404 -16.56 -4.18 29.38
N GLN A 405 -16.36 -5.33 28.74
CA GLN A 405 -16.89 -5.60 27.40
C GLN A 405 -18.41 -5.75 27.42
N ARG A 406 -18.95 -6.46 28.41
CA ARG A 406 -20.41 -6.56 28.64
C ARG A 406 -21.11 -5.19 28.76
N ALA A 407 -20.44 -4.19 29.33
CA ALA A 407 -20.99 -2.84 29.47
C ALA A 407 -21.00 -2.05 28.15
N LYS A 408 -20.07 -2.33 27.21
CA LYS A 408 -20.05 -1.73 25.88
C LYS A 408 -21.14 -2.32 24.99
N ASP A 409 -21.30 -3.64 25.01
CA ASP A 409 -22.28 -4.33 24.15
C ASP A 409 -23.72 -3.91 24.48
N ARG A 410 -24.02 -3.67 25.77
CA ARG A 410 -25.32 -3.12 26.22
C ARG A 410 -25.62 -1.71 25.70
N ARG A 411 -24.62 -0.94 25.26
CA ARG A 411 -24.79 0.42 24.71
C ARG A 411 -24.89 0.45 23.19
N ALA A 412 -24.62 -0.68 22.53
CA ALA A 412 -24.65 -0.83 21.08
C ALA A 412 -25.96 -1.48 20.58
N LEU A 413 -26.74 -2.09 21.49
CA LEU A 413 -28.17 -2.35 21.35
C LEU A 413 -28.95 -1.03 21.49
#